data_AF-A0AAW1LUG0-F1
#
_entry.id   AF-A0AAW1LUG0-F1
#
_cell.length_a   1.000
_cell.length_b   1.000
_cell.length_c   1.000
_cell.angle_alpha   90.00
_cell.angle_beta   90.00
_cell.angle_gamma   90.00
#
_symmetry.space_group_name_H-M   'P 1'
#
loop_
_entity.id
_entity.type
_entity.pdbx_description
1 polymer ?
#
loop_
_entity_poly.entity_id
_entity_poly.type
_entity_poly.pdbx_seq_one_letter_code
_entity_poly.pdbx_strand_id
1 'polypeptide(L)'
;MLCPEVWNFKAPESDFKIEKSSSPFDSCSKTINNFYFNHLVSLTVPDALNIPKALSNILIEDCDYYKVCKLDVSEFINATFINSFVKSGTLTLLSINTRIDCDNCLVITPSKKLILSLTKESYQASGLEGTVSHFCTNTKYKYNDATSPSSTDTGAIEFRSHRLSGDNPLPINFSCNQHLLRTPANASAQT
;
A
#
# COMPACT_ATOMS: atom_id res chain seq x y z
N MET A 1 -0.65 -45.95 10.05
CA MET A 1 0.71 -45.63 10.56
C MET A 1 0.95 -44.16 10.30
N LEU A 2 1.11 -43.35 11.35
CA LEU A 2 1.40 -41.93 11.23
C LEU A 2 2.90 -41.78 10.91
N CYS A 3 3.24 -41.20 9.75
CA CYS A 3 4.63 -41.01 9.34
C CYS A 3 5.33 -40.05 10.32
N PRO A 4 6.41 -40.48 11.01
CA PRO A 4 7.09 -39.67 12.02
C PRO A 4 7.90 -38.49 11.43
N GLU A 5 8.08 -38.43 10.11
CA GLU A 5 8.81 -37.35 9.43
C GLU A 5 8.06 -36.00 9.41
N VAL A 6 6.75 -36.00 9.73
CA VAL A 6 5.90 -34.78 9.74
C VAL A 6 6.21 -33.86 10.93
N TRP A 7 7.17 -34.19 11.80
CA TRP A 7 7.42 -33.45 13.05
C TRP A 7 8.78 -32.76 13.11
N ASN A 8 9.64 -32.92 12.10
CA ASN A 8 10.96 -32.27 12.07
C ASN A 8 10.95 -30.97 11.25
N PHE A 9 9.95 -30.11 11.45
CA PHE A 9 9.93 -28.79 10.83
C PHE A 9 10.82 -27.82 11.62
N LYS A 10 11.80 -27.22 10.93
CA LYS A 10 12.54 -26.08 11.49
C LYS A 10 11.52 -24.98 11.81
N ALA A 11 11.65 -24.37 12.99
CA ALA A 11 10.83 -23.22 13.35
C ALA A 11 10.95 -22.13 12.27
N PRO A 12 9.84 -21.44 11.93
CA PRO A 12 9.89 -20.30 11.02
C PRO A 12 10.89 -19.26 11.51
N GLU A 13 11.54 -18.59 10.57
CA GLU A 13 12.45 -17.49 10.92
C GLU A 13 11.63 -16.31 11.42
N SER A 14 11.94 -15.84 12.64
CA SER A 14 11.31 -14.68 13.26
C SER A 14 12.39 -13.68 13.67
N ASP A 15 12.22 -12.42 13.26
CA ASP A 15 13.06 -11.32 13.70
C ASP A 15 12.26 -10.39 14.62
N PHE A 16 12.84 -10.00 15.75
CA PHE A 16 12.23 -9.07 16.69
C PHE A 16 13.27 -8.10 17.22
N LYS A 17 12.90 -6.82 17.24
CA LYS A 17 13.78 -5.73 17.66
C LYS A 17 13.17 -5.02 18.85
N ILE A 18 13.92 -4.95 19.96
CA ILE A 18 13.52 -4.23 21.17
C ILE A 18 14.44 -3.03 21.33
N GLU A 19 13.86 -1.83 21.30
CA GLU A 19 14.58 -0.58 21.51
C GLU A 19 14.02 0.14 22.73
N LYS A 20 14.93 0.72 23.53
CA LYS A 20 14.58 1.59 24.66
C LYS A 20 15.17 2.97 24.39
N SER A 21 14.32 3.97 24.21
CA SER A 21 14.73 5.35 23.99
C SER A 21 14.31 6.24 25.16
N SER A 22 15.15 7.24 25.48
CA SER A 22 14.82 8.29 26.47
C SER A 22 14.03 9.44 25.84
N SER A 23 14.20 9.67 24.55
CA SER A 23 13.37 10.57 23.72
C SER A 23 12.48 9.73 22.78
N PRO A 24 11.22 9.46 23.17
CA PRO A 24 10.38 8.53 22.43
C PRO A 24 10.01 9.01 21.02
N PHE A 25 10.00 10.32 20.78
CA PHE A 25 9.38 10.87 19.57
C PHE A 25 10.25 10.79 18.31
N ASP A 26 11.53 11.17 18.38
CA ASP A 26 12.39 11.28 17.18
C ASP A 26 12.89 9.94 16.64
N SER A 27 13.11 8.96 17.52
CA SER A 27 13.55 7.63 17.11
C SER A 27 12.40 6.82 16.50
N CYS A 28 11.21 6.89 17.12
CA CYS A 28 10.05 6.11 16.68
C CYS A 28 9.37 6.71 15.44
N SER A 29 9.42 8.03 15.25
CA SER A 29 8.76 8.69 14.10
C SER A 29 9.27 8.18 12.76
N LYS A 30 10.58 7.95 12.61
CA LYS A 30 11.16 7.38 11.38
C LYS A 30 10.63 5.98 11.09
N THR A 31 10.53 5.15 12.13
CA THR A 31 10.02 3.79 12.02
C THR A 31 8.55 3.81 11.64
N ILE A 32 7.72 4.60 12.32
CA ILE A 32 6.28 4.74 12.05
C ILE A 32 6.05 5.24 10.62
N ASN A 33 6.79 6.27 10.19
CA ASN A 33 6.63 6.85 8.86
C ASN A 33 7.04 5.92 7.72
N ASN A 34 7.86 4.90 7.98
CA ASN A 34 8.23 3.89 6.98
C ASN A 34 7.14 2.83 6.78
N PHE A 35 6.19 2.68 7.74
CA PHE A 35 5.10 1.71 7.67
C PHE A 35 3.81 2.36 7.15
N TYR A 36 3.58 2.24 5.84
CA TYR A 36 2.46 2.90 5.17
C TYR A 36 1.11 2.19 5.32
N PHE A 37 1.13 0.87 5.53
CA PHE A 37 -0.08 0.04 5.52
C PHE A 37 -0.35 -0.53 6.92
N ASN A 38 -1.24 0.13 7.66
CA ASN A 38 -1.64 -0.30 8.99
C ASN A 38 -3.07 -0.87 8.92
N HIS A 39 -3.24 -2.12 9.34
CA HIS A 39 -4.55 -2.77 9.41
C HIS A 39 -5.22 -2.56 10.77
N LEU A 40 -4.42 -2.54 11.84
CA LEU A 40 -4.91 -2.48 13.21
C LEU A 40 -3.95 -1.63 14.05
N VAL A 41 -4.50 -0.63 14.72
CA VAL A 41 -3.83 0.10 15.80
C VAL A 41 -4.61 -0.18 17.07
N SER A 42 -3.93 -0.71 18.08
CA SER A 42 -4.53 -1.01 19.38
C SER A 42 -3.74 -0.30 20.47
N LEU A 43 -4.45 0.39 21.37
CA LEU A 43 -3.88 1.11 22.49
C LEU A 43 -4.46 0.54 23.79
N THR A 44 -3.59 0.12 24.70
CA THR A 44 -3.98 -0.30 26.05
C THR A 44 -3.44 0.72 27.05
N VAL A 45 -4.35 1.35 27.80
CA VAL A 45 -4.00 2.29 28.86
C VAL A 45 -4.29 1.63 30.21
N PRO A 46 -3.28 1.21 30.97
CA PRO A 46 -3.50 0.66 32.29
C PRO A 46 -4.05 1.74 33.23
N ASP A 47 -4.92 1.34 34.16
CA ASP A 47 -5.45 2.18 35.24
C ASP A 47 -6.25 3.42 34.81
N ALA A 48 -6.81 3.41 33.59
CA ALA A 48 -7.71 4.45 33.11
C ALA A 48 -9.17 3.98 33.20
N LEU A 49 -9.97 4.63 34.05
CA LEU A 49 -11.42 4.40 34.12
C LEU A 49 -12.16 4.96 32.90
N ASN A 50 -11.65 6.03 32.30
CA ASN A 50 -12.22 6.68 31.12
C ASN A 50 -11.12 7.13 30.17
N ILE A 51 -11.36 7.00 28.86
CA ILE A 51 -10.42 7.46 27.82
C ILE A 51 -10.56 8.98 27.67
N PRO A 52 -9.45 9.75 27.64
CA PRO A 52 -9.49 11.18 27.39
C PRO A 52 -10.19 11.51 26.06
N LYS A 53 -11.11 12.49 26.07
CA LYS A 53 -11.89 12.88 24.87
C LYS A 53 -11.02 13.32 23.69
N ALA A 54 -9.88 13.95 23.97
CA ALA A 54 -8.93 14.34 22.93
C ALA A 54 -8.43 13.12 22.15
N LEU A 55 -8.17 12.00 22.85
CA LEU A 55 -7.68 10.78 22.25
C LEU A 55 -8.78 10.07 21.45
N SER A 56 -10.01 10.02 21.97
CA SER A 56 -11.13 9.45 21.21
C SER A 56 -11.42 10.21 19.92
N ASN A 57 -11.33 11.54 19.93
CA ASN A 57 -11.59 12.34 18.73
C ASN A 57 -10.53 12.07 17.65
N ILE A 58 -9.25 12.04 18.02
CA ILE A 58 -8.16 11.72 17.09
C ILE A 58 -8.35 10.33 16.46
N LEU A 59 -8.69 9.33 17.28
CA LEU A 59 -8.91 7.97 16.78
C LEU A 59 -10.11 7.89 15.82
N ILE A 60 -11.15 8.70 16.02
CA ILE A 60 -12.31 8.71 15.13
C ILE A 60 -11.97 9.42 13.82
N GLU A 61 -11.26 10.56 13.88
CA GLU A 61 -10.93 11.36 12.70
C GLU A 61 -9.93 10.68 11.76
N ASP A 62 -8.98 9.90 12.29
CA ASP A 62 -7.94 9.25 11.48
C ASP A 62 -8.33 7.87 10.91
N CYS A 63 -9.55 7.38 11.18
CA CYS A 63 -10.00 6.04 10.74
C CYS A 63 -10.77 6.01 9.41
N ASP A 64 -10.94 7.15 8.73
CA ASP A 64 -11.73 7.21 7.50
C ASP A 64 -10.96 6.65 6.28
N TYR A 65 -11.44 5.53 5.74
CA TYR A 65 -10.92 4.94 4.50
C TYR A 65 -12.04 4.60 3.52
N TYR A 66 -11.72 4.65 2.23
CA TYR A 66 -12.64 4.36 1.14
C TYR A 66 -12.37 2.97 0.57
N LYS A 67 -13.43 2.17 0.43
CA LYS A 67 -13.37 0.92 -0.33
C LYS A 67 -13.91 1.15 -1.72
N VAL A 68 -13.10 0.91 -2.74
CA VAL A 68 -13.49 1.00 -4.14
C VAL A 68 -13.49 -0.41 -4.73
N CYS A 69 -14.65 -0.81 -5.26
CA CYS A 69 -14.83 -2.13 -5.84
C CYS A 69 -14.71 -2.06 -7.37
N LYS A 70 -14.13 -3.10 -7.98
CA LYS A 70 -14.04 -3.28 -9.44
C LYS A 70 -13.43 -2.07 -10.17
N LEU A 71 -12.26 -1.63 -9.73
CA LEU A 71 -11.51 -0.58 -10.43
C LEU A 71 -10.44 -1.22 -11.32
N ASP A 72 -10.40 -0.79 -12.57
CA ASP A 72 -9.39 -1.26 -13.52
C ASP A 72 -8.05 -0.57 -13.27
N VAL A 73 -6.97 -1.35 -13.41
CA VAL A 73 -5.60 -0.86 -13.15
C VAL A 73 -5.21 0.29 -14.08
N SER A 74 -5.78 0.34 -15.29
CA SER A 74 -5.57 1.41 -16.27
C SER A 74 -5.99 2.79 -15.75
N GLU A 75 -6.99 2.88 -14.86
CA GLU A 75 -7.45 4.15 -14.31
C GLU A 75 -6.39 4.82 -13.42
N PHE A 76 -5.50 4.05 -12.79
CA PHE A 76 -4.42 4.60 -11.98
C PHE A 76 -3.33 5.29 -12.82
N ILE A 77 -3.26 4.98 -14.11
CA ILE A 77 -2.29 5.55 -15.06
C ILE A 77 -2.90 6.75 -15.78
N ASN A 78 -4.21 6.96 -15.64
CA ASN A 78 -4.90 8.09 -16.25
C ASN A 78 -4.29 9.42 -15.74
N ALA A 79 -3.96 10.32 -16.67
CA ALA A 79 -3.36 11.60 -16.36
C ALA A 79 -4.21 12.43 -15.39
N THR A 80 -5.54 12.33 -15.49
CA THR A 80 -6.47 12.99 -14.57
C THR A 80 -6.29 12.47 -13.14
N PHE A 81 -6.22 11.15 -12.96
CA PHE A 81 -6.00 10.54 -11.65
C PHE A 81 -4.65 10.95 -11.04
N ILE A 82 -3.59 10.88 -11.84
CA ILE A 82 -2.24 11.24 -11.40
C ILE A 82 -2.16 12.71 -10.97
N ASN A 83 -2.72 13.62 -11.77
CA ASN A 83 -2.67 15.04 -11.47
C ASN A 83 -3.51 15.38 -10.22
N SER A 84 -4.71 14.81 -10.08
CA SER A 84 -5.60 15.09 -8.97
C SER A 84 -5.17 14.46 -7.64
N PHE A 85 -4.69 13.21 -7.64
CA PHE A 85 -4.44 12.47 -6.40
C PHE A 85 -2.96 12.28 -6.09
N VAL A 86 -2.14 11.94 -7.09
CA VAL A 86 -0.73 11.59 -6.88
C VAL A 86 0.16 12.84 -6.80
N LYS A 87 -0.14 13.88 -7.59
CA LYS A 87 0.63 15.14 -7.57
C LYS A 87 0.16 16.09 -6.48
N SER A 88 -1.15 16.26 -6.32
CA SER A 88 -1.73 17.24 -5.39
C SER A 88 -1.67 16.82 -3.92
N GLY A 89 -1.48 15.52 -3.61
CA GLY A 89 -1.56 15.02 -2.24
C GLY A 89 -0.75 13.76 -1.97
N THR A 90 -1.06 13.12 -0.85
CA THR A 90 -0.52 11.81 -0.45
C THR A 90 -1.61 10.77 -0.58
N LEU A 91 -1.34 9.72 -1.36
CA LEU A 91 -2.28 8.64 -1.62
C LEU A 91 -1.69 7.32 -1.16
N THR A 92 -2.48 6.57 -0.39
CA THR A 92 -2.15 5.20 0.01
C THR A 92 -3.24 4.27 -0.47
N LEU A 93 -2.87 3.28 -1.27
CA LEU A 93 -3.83 2.35 -1.86
C LEU A 93 -3.31 0.91 -1.76
N LEU A 94 -4.19 -0.01 -1.41
CA LEU A 94 -3.87 -1.42 -1.22
C LEU A 94 -5.01 -2.30 -1.77
N SER A 95 -4.67 -3.34 -2.53
CA SER A 95 -5.65 -4.35 -2.95
C SER A 95 -6.23 -5.09 -1.74
N ILE A 96 -7.56 -5.18 -1.66
CA ILE A 96 -8.26 -5.90 -0.60
C ILE A 96 -8.68 -7.28 -1.11
N ASN A 97 -8.69 -8.25 -0.20
CA ASN A 97 -9.20 -9.59 -0.45
C ASN A 97 -8.40 -10.33 -1.56
N THR A 98 -7.12 -9.98 -1.69
CA THR A 98 -6.16 -10.66 -2.55
C THR A 98 -5.05 -11.21 -1.66
N ARG A 99 -4.66 -12.47 -1.90
CA ARG A 99 -3.57 -13.11 -1.19
C ARG A 99 -2.27 -12.83 -1.94
N ILE A 100 -1.29 -12.24 -1.26
CA ILE A 100 -0.01 -11.85 -1.88
C ILE A 100 0.70 -13.01 -2.59
N ASP A 101 0.54 -14.23 -2.07
CA ASP A 101 1.17 -15.43 -2.62
C ASP A 101 0.44 -15.95 -3.87
N CYS A 102 -0.89 -15.84 -3.93
CA CYS A 102 -1.67 -16.51 -4.98
C CYS A 102 -2.20 -15.56 -6.04
N ASP A 103 -2.60 -14.36 -5.63
CA ASP A 103 -3.44 -13.46 -6.44
C ASP A 103 -2.66 -12.23 -6.86
N ASN A 104 -3.08 -11.57 -7.94
CA ASN A 104 -2.49 -10.29 -8.32
C ASN A 104 -2.78 -9.23 -7.25
N CYS A 105 -1.73 -8.57 -6.75
CA CYS A 105 -1.84 -7.48 -5.78
C CYS A 105 -1.32 -6.19 -6.39
N LEU A 106 -1.90 -5.07 -5.96
CA LEU A 106 -1.47 -3.75 -6.38
C LEU A 106 -1.46 -2.82 -5.18
N VAL A 107 -0.43 -1.97 -5.13
CA VAL A 107 -0.19 -1.03 -4.06
C VAL A 107 0.26 0.32 -4.62
N ILE A 108 -0.26 1.41 -4.05
CA ILE A 108 0.29 2.77 -4.23
C ILE A 108 0.85 3.24 -2.90
N THR A 109 2.12 3.63 -2.92
CA THR A 109 2.84 4.13 -1.75
C THR A 109 2.70 5.65 -1.64
N PRO A 110 2.74 6.26 -0.43
CA PRO A 110 2.83 7.71 -0.24
C PRO A 110 3.96 8.38 -1.03
N SER A 111 5.03 7.64 -1.31
CA SER A 111 6.15 8.04 -2.19
C SER A 111 5.80 8.06 -3.70
N LYS A 112 4.50 8.00 -4.04
CA LYS A 112 3.95 8.09 -5.40
C LYS A 112 4.31 6.92 -6.31
N LYS A 113 4.80 5.81 -5.77
CA LYS A 113 5.16 4.62 -6.56
C LYS A 113 3.98 3.66 -6.67
N LEU A 114 3.76 3.15 -7.88
CA LEU A 114 2.83 2.06 -8.15
C LEU A 114 3.63 0.75 -8.14
N ILE A 115 3.24 -0.17 -7.27
CA ILE A 115 3.87 -1.48 -7.12
C ILE A 115 2.85 -2.55 -7.46
N LEU A 116 3.20 -3.40 -8.42
CA LEU A 116 2.38 -4.52 -8.89
C LEU A 116 3.06 -5.83 -8.48
N SER A 117 2.32 -6.71 -7.82
CA SER A 117 2.75 -8.08 -7.56
C SER A 117 1.89 -9.05 -8.36
N LEU A 118 2.43 -9.49 -9.49
CA LEU A 118 1.71 -10.25 -10.50
C LEU A 118 2.10 -11.72 -10.47
N THR A 119 1.13 -12.58 -10.71
CA THR A 119 1.39 -13.99 -11.05
C THR A 119 2.16 -14.08 -12.36
N LYS A 120 2.88 -15.18 -12.57
CA LYS A 120 3.67 -15.41 -13.79
C LYS A 120 2.86 -15.22 -15.07
N GLU A 121 1.63 -15.75 -15.10
CA GLU A 121 0.74 -15.65 -16.26
C GLU A 121 0.36 -14.20 -16.56
N SER A 122 -0.09 -13.46 -15.54
CA SER A 122 -0.46 -12.04 -15.69
C SER A 122 0.73 -11.15 -16.02
N TYR A 123 1.92 -11.45 -15.50
CA TYR A 123 3.16 -10.74 -15.82
C TYR A 123 3.57 -10.94 -17.28
N GLN A 124 3.51 -12.17 -17.78
CA GLN A 124 3.83 -12.47 -19.18
C GLN A 124 2.82 -11.84 -20.14
N ALA A 125 1.54 -11.85 -19.78
CA ALA A 125 0.48 -11.22 -20.57
C ALA A 125 0.59 -9.68 -20.60
N SER A 126 0.94 -9.05 -19.48
CA SER A 126 1.08 -7.59 -19.41
C SER A 126 2.33 -7.08 -20.14
N GLY A 127 3.36 -7.93 -20.28
CA GLY A 127 4.62 -7.58 -20.92
C GLY A 127 5.35 -6.43 -20.22
N LEU A 128 5.14 -6.28 -18.91
CA LEU A 128 5.85 -5.34 -18.06
C LEU A 128 7.25 -5.86 -17.74
N GLU A 129 8.16 -4.96 -17.39
CA GLU A 129 9.51 -5.31 -16.94
C GLU A 129 9.56 -5.29 -15.42
N GLY A 130 9.89 -6.42 -14.81
CA GLY A 130 9.91 -6.59 -13.36
C GLY A 130 10.87 -7.68 -12.92
N THR A 131 10.97 -7.83 -11.60
CA THR A 131 11.87 -8.79 -10.96
C THR A 131 11.10 -9.91 -10.29
N VAL A 132 11.70 -11.10 -10.17
CA VAL A 132 11.07 -12.21 -9.44
C VAL A 132 10.98 -11.84 -7.95
N SER A 133 9.83 -12.12 -7.32
CA SER A 133 9.65 -11.89 -5.89
C SER A 133 10.64 -12.70 -5.05
N HIS A 134 11.14 -12.09 -3.97
CA HIS A 134 12.16 -12.67 -3.10
C HIS A 134 11.75 -14.04 -2.52
N PHE A 135 10.47 -14.19 -2.14
CA PHE A 135 9.95 -15.42 -1.55
C PHE A 135 9.75 -16.57 -2.56
N CYS A 136 9.88 -16.27 -3.86
CA CYS A 136 9.52 -17.19 -4.95
C CYS A 136 10.68 -17.43 -5.90
N THR A 137 11.92 -17.27 -5.44
CA THR A 137 13.14 -17.41 -6.26
C THR A 137 13.28 -18.80 -6.89
N ASN A 138 12.92 -19.85 -6.15
CA ASN A 138 12.99 -21.24 -6.65
C ASN A 138 11.89 -21.59 -7.65
N THR A 139 10.67 -21.09 -7.43
CA THR A 139 9.47 -21.50 -8.18
C THR A 139 9.04 -20.49 -9.25
N LYS A 140 9.53 -19.24 -9.16
CA LYS A 140 9.32 -18.13 -10.11
C LYS A 140 7.85 -17.89 -10.49
N TYR A 141 6.92 -18.09 -9.55
CA TYR A 141 5.49 -17.89 -9.80
C TYR A 141 5.02 -16.44 -9.59
N LYS A 142 5.86 -15.59 -8.98
CA LYS A 142 5.54 -14.20 -8.62
C LYS A 142 6.60 -13.21 -9.10
N TYR A 143 6.12 -12.11 -9.65
CA TYR A 143 6.93 -11.00 -10.16
C TYR A 143 6.45 -9.68 -9.56
N ASN A 144 7.41 -8.84 -9.19
CA ASN A 144 7.16 -7.50 -8.67
C ASN A 144 7.70 -6.46 -9.67
N ASP A 145 6.85 -5.51 -10.04
CA ASP A 145 7.22 -4.31 -10.80
C ASP A 145 6.95 -3.09 -9.93
N ALA A 146 7.93 -2.20 -9.84
CA ALA A 146 7.85 -0.96 -9.07
C ALA A 146 8.12 0.21 -10.01
N THR A 147 7.05 0.78 -10.55
CA THR A 147 7.16 1.97 -11.40
C THR A 147 7.08 3.22 -10.53
N SER A 148 8.14 4.03 -10.55
CA SER A 148 8.08 5.40 -10.03
C SER A 148 7.66 6.36 -11.14
N PRO A 149 6.69 7.27 -10.91
CA PRO A 149 6.51 8.43 -11.78
C PRO A 149 7.69 9.38 -11.51
N SER A 150 8.77 9.23 -12.27
CA SER A 150 9.91 10.14 -12.21
C SER A 150 9.51 11.49 -12.78
N SER A 151 9.66 12.54 -11.98
CA SER A 151 9.60 13.93 -12.44
C SER A 151 10.77 14.21 -13.38
N THR A 152 10.53 14.21 -14.69
CA THR A 152 11.36 14.95 -15.66
C THR A 152 10.49 15.42 -16.81
N ASP A 153 10.64 16.71 -17.11
CA ASP A 153 10.08 17.42 -18.25
C ASP A 153 10.22 16.66 -19.58
N THR A 154 9.22 16.86 -20.44
CA THR A 154 9.32 16.77 -21.90
C THR A 154 10.00 15.52 -22.45
N GLY A 155 9.39 14.37 -22.22
CA GLY A 155 9.77 13.10 -22.82
C GLY A 155 8.92 12.03 -22.18
N ALA A 156 8.03 11.43 -22.96
CA ALA A 156 6.98 10.56 -22.49
C ALA A 156 7.46 9.60 -21.39
N ILE A 157 6.86 9.69 -20.20
CA ILE A 157 6.68 8.51 -19.37
C ILE A 157 5.62 7.68 -20.11
N GLU A 158 6.08 7.04 -21.17
CA GLU A 158 5.32 6.06 -21.91
C GLU A 158 5.28 4.82 -21.02
N PHE A 159 4.39 4.84 -20.02
CA PHE A 159 3.61 3.62 -19.83
C PHE A 159 3.15 3.28 -21.23
N ARG A 160 3.55 2.12 -21.78
CA ARG A 160 2.90 1.60 -22.99
C ARG A 160 1.44 1.37 -22.61
N SER A 161 0.67 2.45 -22.63
CA SER A 161 -0.73 2.56 -22.24
C SER A 161 -1.55 1.56 -23.05
N HIS A 162 -1.10 1.28 -24.28
CA HIS A 162 -1.58 0.22 -25.15
C HIS A 162 -1.49 -1.21 -24.60
N ARG A 163 -0.64 -1.50 -23.58
CA ARG A 163 -0.48 -2.86 -23.02
C ARG A 163 -1.38 -3.16 -21.83
N LEU A 164 -1.76 -2.14 -21.06
CA LEU A 164 -2.68 -2.28 -19.93
C LEU A 164 -4.14 -1.98 -20.32
N SER A 165 -4.36 -1.40 -21.50
CA SER A 165 -5.68 -1.16 -22.10
C SER A 165 -6.12 -2.25 -23.09
N GLY A 166 -5.31 -3.30 -23.31
CA GLY A 166 -5.60 -4.40 -24.25
C GLY A 166 -6.19 -5.65 -23.58
N ASP A 167 -7.28 -6.15 -24.18
CA ASP A 167 -8.00 -7.44 -24.08
C ASP A 167 -8.27 -8.14 -22.73
N ASN A 168 -7.63 -7.77 -21.62
CA ASN A 168 -7.91 -8.36 -20.30
C ASN A 168 -7.73 -7.31 -19.17
N PRO A 169 -8.78 -6.52 -18.85
CA PRO A 169 -8.75 -5.72 -17.63
C PRO A 169 -8.59 -6.66 -16.43
N LEU A 170 -7.69 -6.31 -15.52
CA LEU A 170 -7.55 -6.99 -14.23
C LEU A 170 -8.45 -6.27 -13.22
N PRO A 171 -9.72 -6.68 -13.04
CA PRO A 171 -10.58 -6.08 -12.04
C PRO A 171 -10.04 -6.47 -10.66
N ILE A 172 -9.56 -5.48 -9.93
CA ILE A 172 -9.05 -5.69 -8.56
C ILE A 172 -9.84 -4.77 -7.63
N ASN A 173 -10.15 -5.27 -6.44
CA ASN A 173 -10.81 -4.49 -5.39
C ASN A 173 -9.75 -3.82 -4.52
N PHE A 174 -9.98 -2.58 -4.10
CA PHE A 174 -8.99 -1.78 -3.39
C PHE A 174 -9.55 -1.03 -2.19
N SER A 175 -8.68 -0.81 -1.20
CA SER A 175 -8.86 0.14 -0.11
C SER A 175 -7.98 1.33 -0.41
N CYS A 176 -8.57 2.51 -0.32
CA CYS A 176 -7.92 3.78 -0.52
C CYS A 176 -8.03 4.57 0.78
N ASN A 177 -6.89 4.90 1.38
CA ASN A 177 -6.83 5.89 2.43
C ASN A 177 -6.50 7.23 1.79
N GLN A 178 -7.49 8.13 1.78
CA GLN A 178 -7.27 9.54 1.45
C GLN A 178 -7.00 10.29 2.74
N HIS A 179 -5.72 10.48 3.08
CA HIS A 179 -5.36 11.68 3.84
C HIS A 179 -5.43 12.86 2.86
N LEU A 180 -6.65 13.27 2.53
CA LEU A 180 -6.89 14.63 2.09
C LEU A 180 -6.40 15.50 3.25
N LEU A 181 -5.23 16.14 3.06
CA LEU A 181 -4.96 17.39 3.74
C LEU A 181 -6.24 18.21 3.54
N ARG A 182 -7.07 18.30 4.58
CA ARG A 182 -8.11 19.30 4.65
C ARG A 182 -7.36 20.61 4.48
N THR A 183 -7.34 21.13 3.25
CA THR A 183 -7.09 22.54 3.02
C THR A 183 -8.03 23.26 3.97
N PRO A 184 -7.56 24.19 4.80
CA PRO A 184 -8.47 24.97 5.63
C PRO A 184 -9.35 25.79 4.68
N ALA A 185 -10.54 25.27 4.38
CA ALA A 185 -11.64 26.05 3.89
C ALA A 185 -12.08 26.92 5.08
N ASN A 186 -11.41 28.07 5.24
CA ASN A 186 -11.93 29.32 5.79
C ASN A 186 -10.80 30.35 5.87
N ALA A 187 -10.41 30.88 4.72
CA ALA A 187 -9.94 32.25 4.63
C ALA A 187 -10.96 33.02 3.77
N SER A 188 -11.42 34.16 4.31
CA SER A 188 -12.33 35.15 3.71
C SER A 188 -13.84 34.85 3.70
N ALA A 189 -14.51 35.23 4.79
CA ALA A 189 -15.80 35.94 4.76
C ALA A 189 -16.21 36.37 6.19
N GLN A 190 -15.62 37.45 6.71
CA GLN A 190 -16.31 38.34 7.64
C GLN A 190 -16.00 39.78 7.22
N THR A 191 -17.08 40.50 6.92
CA THR A 191 -17.17 41.92 6.63
C THR A 191 -17.09 42.71 7.93
#